data_AF-A0A1S6GKJ1-F1
#
_entry.id   AF-A0A1S6GKJ1-F1
#
_cell.length_a   1.000
_cell.length_b   1.000
_cell.length_c   1.000
_cell.angle_alpha   90.00
_cell.angle_beta   90.00
_cell.angle_gamma   90.00
#
_symmetry.space_group_name_H-M   'P 1'
#
loop_
_entity.id
_entity.type
_entity.pdbx_description
1 polymer ?
#
loop_
_entity_poly.entity_id
_entity_poly.type
_entity_poly.pdbx_seq_one_letter_code
_entity_poly.pdbx_strand_id
1 'polypeptide(L)'
;MTNMPGSGNGGYGGGWTPPTPGQQPGAGGPRNAYGQPIAQPSQAPAGNYPPRQPGTNAYGQPVAPQQPQVPPTIPPQPGTNGYGQPMAPQQPAAMPPSGYGPPPGPNGYGQPAAPAKGRKPLLIVFAIVVVVAIVGAAGWTFLNTGSSSGPDSAATAGDAVKGYLEALSRGDANAALAFSDDQPASKDFLTDDILKQQTSKWPITNIRILSDSSASGGNSAISFGQVHVAVNFGDKTSDTNLSVKKQDSHWRLDRAAVKLEANSSGIGNQAAANTLTLFGKPLNGNAAYVFPGFLDIASNNQNITATTKNPVLLDQLATAGSGASLQPTYTVTDAAKTAIMAQVKAITDACTNSHLAVPPKPCDAVAFGVVDGTVNWGPADLSRIKIDNIDNYSSAGLTVRVSGQAFFNNVTGTDQWNGGGTKTLNQQSMYINGSVDLTKTPLTLSQK
;
A
#
# COMPACT_ATOMS: atom_id res chain seq x y z
N MET A 1 84.05 -7.19 -33.65
CA MET A 1 84.49 -5.80 -33.38
C MET A 1 83.25 -5.00 -32.97
N THR A 2 83.39 -4.23 -31.87
CA THR A 2 82.50 -3.17 -31.34
C THR A 2 81.08 -3.57 -30.89
N ASN A 3 80.78 -3.81 -29.61
CA ASN A 3 80.70 -2.96 -28.38
C ASN A 3 79.58 -1.89 -28.33
N MET A 4 78.75 -2.05 -27.29
CA MET A 4 77.91 -1.09 -26.53
C MET A 4 78.49 0.34 -26.37
N PRO A 5 77.71 1.41 -26.04
CA PRO A 5 77.18 1.61 -24.66
C PRO A 5 75.95 2.54 -24.48
N GLY A 6 75.49 2.66 -23.22
CA GLY A 6 75.34 4.00 -22.64
C GLY A 6 74.05 4.34 -21.88
N SER A 7 74.18 4.41 -20.55
CA SER A 7 73.27 5.04 -19.59
C SER A 7 73.20 6.57 -19.72
N GLY A 8 72.20 7.20 -19.09
CA GLY A 8 72.09 8.66 -19.03
C GLY A 8 71.11 9.16 -17.96
N ASN A 9 71.68 9.70 -16.90
CA ASN A 9 71.13 10.23 -15.66
C ASN A 9 70.49 11.62 -15.83
N GLY A 10 69.64 12.07 -14.90
CA GLY A 10 69.18 13.48 -14.85
C GLY A 10 68.10 13.77 -13.82
N GLY A 11 68.50 14.14 -12.60
CA GLY A 11 67.63 14.70 -11.57
C GLY A 11 67.74 16.22 -11.46
N TYR A 12 66.68 16.85 -10.92
CA TYR A 12 66.61 18.15 -10.23
C TYR A 12 65.36 18.05 -9.34
N GLY A 13 65.25 18.55 -8.12
CA GLY A 13 66.07 19.44 -7.29
C GLY A 13 65.16 19.83 -6.13
N GLY A 14 65.67 19.75 -4.90
CA GLY A 14 64.88 19.87 -3.68
C GLY A 14 64.52 21.29 -3.25
N GLY A 15 63.67 21.36 -2.22
CA GLY A 15 63.52 22.51 -1.33
C GLY A 15 63.17 21.98 0.07
N TRP A 16 64.18 21.74 0.90
CA TRP A 16 64.02 21.40 2.32
C TRP A 16 64.75 22.46 3.14
N THR A 17 63.98 23.23 3.91
CA THR A 17 64.45 24.17 4.92
C THR A 17 64.65 23.44 6.25
N PRO A 18 65.77 23.67 6.98
CA PRO A 18 66.04 22.98 8.23
C PRO A 18 65.07 23.41 9.35
N PRO A 19 64.68 22.52 10.28
CA PRO A 19 63.81 22.86 11.40
C PRO A 19 64.60 23.46 12.57
N THR A 20 63.96 24.41 13.23
CA THR A 20 64.42 25.06 14.47
C THR A 20 64.43 24.06 15.64
N PRO A 21 65.48 24.00 16.48
CA PRO A 21 65.51 23.09 17.63
C PRO A 21 64.51 23.54 18.70
N GLY A 22 63.56 22.67 19.06
CA GLY A 22 62.66 22.93 20.20
C GLY A 22 61.29 22.26 20.22
N GLN A 23 60.95 21.34 19.32
CA GLN A 23 59.65 20.64 19.38
C GLN A 23 59.80 19.13 19.56
N GLN A 24 59.20 18.66 20.65
CA GLN A 24 59.09 17.28 21.10
C GLN A 24 58.05 16.53 20.23
N PRO A 25 58.29 15.27 19.79
CA PRO A 25 57.33 14.54 18.95
C PRO A 25 56.07 14.16 19.74
N GLY A 26 54.91 14.68 19.32
CA GLY A 26 53.60 14.36 19.89
C GLY A 26 53.03 13.05 19.38
N ALA A 27 52.44 12.27 20.30
CA ALA A 27 51.87 10.95 20.11
C ALA A 27 50.75 10.90 19.04
N GLY A 28 50.78 9.87 18.18
CA GLY A 28 49.74 9.60 17.20
C GLY A 28 48.44 9.11 17.86
N GLY A 29 47.33 9.78 17.55
CA GLY A 29 45.99 9.44 18.06
C GLY A 29 45.37 8.20 17.40
N PRO A 30 44.27 7.68 17.97
CA PRO A 30 43.64 6.44 17.52
C PRO A 30 43.02 6.57 16.12
N ARG A 31 43.24 5.54 15.29
CA ARG A 31 42.69 5.38 13.95
C ARG A 31 41.66 4.25 13.95
N ASN A 32 40.67 4.30 13.07
CA ASN A 32 39.69 3.22 12.93
C ASN A 32 40.25 2.02 12.16
N ALA A 33 39.48 0.93 12.09
CA ALA A 33 39.87 -0.33 11.42
C ALA A 33 40.17 -0.21 9.90
N TYR A 34 39.92 0.97 9.31
CA TYR A 34 40.20 1.28 7.91
C TYR A 34 41.29 2.37 7.76
N GLY A 35 42.06 2.65 8.81
CA GLY A 35 43.23 3.54 8.78
C GLY A 35 42.90 5.04 8.75
N GLN A 36 41.63 5.43 8.94
CA GLN A 36 41.20 6.83 8.95
C GLN A 36 41.33 7.43 10.36
N PRO A 37 41.74 8.71 10.50
CA PRO A 37 41.76 9.41 11.78
C PRO A 37 40.34 9.54 12.36
N ILE A 38 40.16 9.18 13.63
CA ILE A 38 38.88 9.38 14.32
C ILE A 38 38.81 10.86 14.74
N ALA A 39 37.79 11.59 14.28
CA ALA A 39 37.59 12.99 14.66
C ALA A 39 37.30 13.10 16.17
N GLN A 40 38.17 13.81 16.90
CA GLN A 40 37.89 14.19 18.28
C GLN A 40 36.84 15.32 18.32
N PRO A 41 35.85 15.27 19.23
CA PRO A 41 34.91 16.36 19.40
C PRO A 41 35.63 17.63 19.90
N SER A 42 35.30 18.76 19.31
CA SER A 42 35.86 20.08 19.60
C SER A 42 35.62 20.49 21.06
N GLN A 43 36.69 20.73 21.82
CA GLN A 43 36.63 21.37 23.13
C GLN A 43 36.29 22.86 22.96
N ALA A 44 35.21 23.31 23.60
CA ALA A 44 34.84 24.72 23.66
C ALA A 44 35.74 25.49 24.66
N PRO A 45 35.95 26.81 24.47
CA PRO A 45 36.82 27.61 25.34
C PRO A 45 36.27 27.76 26.76
N ALA A 46 37.15 27.72 27.76
CA ALA A 46 36.83 27.85 29.17
C ALA A 46 36.36 29.27 29.52
N GLY A 47 35.04 29.44 29.72
CA GLY A 47 34.44 30.61 30.37
C GLY A 47 34.15 30.30 31.84
N ASN A 48 34.49 31.23 32.73
CA ASN A 48 34.21 31.18 34.17
C ASN A 48 32.71 30.98 34.45
N TYR A 49 32.35 29.83 35.05
CA TYR A 49 31.06 29.63 35.70
C TYR A 49 31.28 29.37 37.20
N PRO A 50 30.43 29.90 38.09
CA PRO A 50 30.50 29.65 39.53
C PRO A 50 30.21 28.16 39.86
N PRO A 51 30.66 27.65 41.02
CA PRO A 51 30.52 26.24 41.38
C PRO A 51 29.05 25.81 41.45
N ARG A 52 28.73 24.67 40.81
CA ARG A 52 27.40 24.05 40.80
C ARG A 52 26.94 23.72 42.24
N GLN A 53 25.76 24.20 42.61
CA GLN A 53 25.02 23.68 43.75
C GLN A 53 24.32 22.35 43.37
N PRO A 54 24.37 21.31 44.23
CA PRO A 54 23.62 20.07 44.01
C PRO A 54 22.11 20.34 43.91
N GLY A 55 21.44 19.83 42.87
CA GLY A 55 19.96 19.87 42.76
C GLY A 55 19.36 20.74 41.65
N THR A 56 20.16 21.28 40.72
CA THR A 56 19.68 22.06 39.57
C THR A 56 20.05 21.43 38.22
N ASN A 57 19.22 21.63 37.20
CA ASN A 57 19.48 21.16 35.83
C ASN A 57 20.46 22.09 35.07
N ALA A 58 20.85 21.72 33.84
CA ALA A 58 21.84 22.45 33.04
C ALA A 58 21.47 23.89 32.66
N TYR A 59 20.25 24.35 32.99
CA TYR A 59 19.75 25.71 32.79
C TYR A 59 19.42 26.43 34.12
N GLY A 60 19.87 25.90 35.26
CA GLY A 60 19.74 26.55 36.57
C GLY A 60 18.35 26.45 37.22
N GLN A 61 17.48 25.56 36.76
CA GLN A 61 16.16 25.37 37.36
C GLN A 61 16.17 24.27 38.45
N PRO A 62 15.38 24.41 39.54
CA PRO A 62 15.26 23.40 40.59
C PRO A 62 14.66 22.10 40.04
N VAL A 63 15.27 20.96 40.34
CA VAL A 63 14.73 19.64 39.98
C VAL A 63 13.71 19.23 41.05
N ALA A 64 12.44 19.11 40.68
CA ALA A 64 11.40 18.59 41.58
C ALA A 64 11.68 17.12 41.93
N PRO A 65 11.45 16.68 43.18
CA PRO A 65 11.69 15.29 43.58
C PRO A 65 10.74 14.35 42.83
N GLN A 66 11.31 13.40 42.08
CA GLN A 66 10.56 12.30 41.46
C GLN A 66 10.11 11.33 42.56
N GLN A 67 8.80 11.18 42.72
CA GLN A 67 8.22 10.10 43.51
C GLN A 67 8.45 8.75 42.80
N PRO A 68 8.81 7.67 43.51
CA PRO A 68 8.92 6.34 42.92
C PRO A 68 7.56 5.88 42.36
N GLN A 69 7.47 5.66 41.05
CA GLN A 69 6.29 5.04 40.43
C GLN A 69 6.26 3.54 40.77
N VAL A 70 5.26 3.15 41.56
CA VAL A 70 4.91 1.76 41.88
C VAL A 70 4.21 1.13 40.66
N PRO A 71 4.50 -0.12 40.27
CA PRO A 71 3.80 -0.79 39.18
C PRO A 71 2.30 -0.98 39.48
N PRO A 72 1.39 -0.90 38.50
CA PRO A 72 -0.03 -1.17 38.73
C PRO A 72 -0.26 -2.66 39.05
N THR A 73 -0.77 -2.92 40.25
CA THR A 73 -1.25 -4.22 40.71
C THR A 73 -2.64 -4.50 40.15
N ILE A 74 -2.80 -5.70 39.58
CA ILE A 74 -4.07 -6.26 39.10
C ILE A 74 -4.92 -6.64 40.32
N PRO A 75 -6.20 -6.23 40.43
CA PRO A 75 -7.09 -6.70 41.50
C PRO A 75 -7.46 -8.18 41.28
N PRO A 76 -7.29 -9.07 42.28
CA PRO A 76 -7.79 -10.44 42.23
C PRO A 76 -9.29 -10.51 42.52
N GLN A 77 -10.00 -11.27 41.69
CA GLN A 77 -11.42 -11.57 41.85
C GLN A 77 -11.61 -12.67 42.93
N PRO A 78 -12.60 -12.60 43.83
CA PRO A 78 -12.67 -13.49 45.02
C PRO A 78 -13.36 -14.85 44.78
N GLY A 79 -12.71 -15.91 45.28
CA GLY A 79 -13.27 -17.15 45.88
C GLY A 79 -13.89 -18.20 44.94
N THR A 80 -13.70 -19.53 45.06
CA THR A 80 -13.38 -20.35 46.25
C THR A 80 -13.03 -21.80 45.85
N ASN A 81 -11.90 -22.29 46.37
CA ASN A 81 -11.53 -23.62 46.90
C ASN A 81 -12.10 -24.96 46.32
N GLY A 82 -11.24 -25.75 45.68
CA GLY A 82 -10.44 -26.85 46.29
C GLY A 82 -11.09 -28.02 47.05
N TYR A 83 -11.00 -29.21 46.42
CA TYR A 83 -10.83 -30.59 46.95
C TYR A 83 -11.97 -31.35 47.67
N GLY A 84 -12.36 -32.52 47.12
CA GLY A 84 -13.06 -33.61 47.80
C GLY A 84 -13.83 -34.58 46.87
N GLN A 85 -13.31 -35.80 46.66
CA GLN A 85 -14.00 -36.99 46.10
C GLN A 85 -14.84 -37.70 47.19
N PRO A 86 -15.67 -38.76 46.96
CA PRO A 86 -16.34 -39.29 45.74
C PRO A 86 -17.85 -39.65 45.93
N MET A 87 -18.46 -40.22 44.86
CA MET A 87 -19.56 -41.23 44.84
C MET A 87 -21.04 -40.77 44.72
N ALA A 88 -21.68 -41.07 43.58
CA ALA A 88 -22.88 -41.93 43.43
C ALA A 88 -23.47 -41.87 41.99
N PRO A 89 -24.02 -42.96 41.42
CA PRO A 89 -24.49 -43.01 40.03
C PRO A 89 -26.00 -42.79 39.91
N GLN A 90 -26.47 -41.88 39.05
CA GLN A 90 -27.89 -41.83 38.67
C GLN A 90 -28.12 -41.51 37.18
N GLN A 91 -29.19 -42.12 36.69
CA GLN A 91 -29.54 -42.51 35.32
C GLN A 91 -29.89 -41.37 34.36
N PRO A 92 -29.84 -41.60 33.03
CA PRO A 92 -30.19 -40.62 32.01
C PRO A 92 -31.70 -40.53 31.75
N ALA A 93 -32.21 -39.29 31.59
CA ALA A 93 -33.60 -39.01 31.27
C ALA A 93 -33.81 -38.58 29.80
N ALA A 94 -34.59 -39.40 29.10
CA ALA A 94 -35.61 -39.14 28.07
C ALA A 94 -35.35 -38.15 26.90
N MET A 95 -35.26 -38.72 25.70
CA MET A 95 -35.63 -38.14 24.39
C MET A 95 -37.13 -38.38 24.09
N PRO A 96 -37.82 -37.48 23.37
CA PRO A 96 -39.06 -37.81 22.65
C PRO A 96 -38.83 -38.17 21.16
N PRO A 97 -39.77 -38.88 20.50
CA PRO A 97 -39.44 -39.92 19.52
C PRO A 97 -39.61 -39.54 18.03
N SER A 98 -38.98 -40.38 17.22
CA SER A 98 -38.92 -40.44 15.76
C SER A 98 -40.23 -40.90 15.09
N GLY A 99 -40.54 -40.30 13.94
CA GLY A 99 -41.58 -40.74 13.00
C GLY A 99 -40.97 -41.49 11.80
N TYR A 100 -41.53 -42.65 11.49
CA TYR A 100 -41.16 -43.60 10.43
C TYR A 100 -41.64 -43.18 9.04
N GLY A 101 -40.82 -43.43 8.01
CA GLY A 101 -41.20 -43.42 6.59
C GLY A 101 -40.43 -44.52 5.80
N PRO A 102 -41.08 -45.28 4.89
CA PRO A 102 -40.59 -46.55 4.32
C PRO A 102 -39.59 -46.43 3.13
N PRO A 103 -38.89 -47.54 2.75
CA PRO A 103 -37.66 -47.54 1.94
C PRO A 103 -37.86 -47.47 0.40
N PRO A 104 -36.80 -47.13 -0.38
CA PRO A 104 -36.89 -46.82 -1.81
C PRO A 104 -36.83 -48.05 -2.74
N GLY A 105 -37.59 -47.99 -3.84
CA GLY A 105 -37.54 -48.93 -4.96
C GLY A 105 -36.68 -48.43 -6.14
N PRO A 106 -36.33 -49.31 -7.11
CA PRO A 106 -35.14 -49.17 -7.94
C PRO A 106 -35.38 -48.80 -9.42
N ASN A 107 -34.34 -48.20 -10.01
CA ASN A 107 -33.97 -48.13 -11.44
C ASN A 107 -34.76 -47.20 -12.38
N GLY A 108 -34.00 -46.35 -13.09
CA GLY A 108 -34.45 -45.63 -14.29
C GLY A 108 -33.41 -44.65 -14.83
N TYR A 109 -32.56 -45.14 -15.75
CA TYR A 109 -31.61 -44.35 -16.54
C TYR A 109 -32.32 -43.26 -17.37
N GLY A 110 -31.74 -42.06 -17.48
CA GLY A 110 -32.20 -41.01 -18.41
C GLY A 110 -31.31 -39.77 -18.40
N GLN A 111 -30.79 -39.43 -19.58
CA GLN A 111 -29.87 -38.33 -19.94
C GLN A 111 -30.10 -36.96 -19.27
N PRO A 112 -29.02 -36.12 -19.18
CA PRO A 112 -29.14 -34.74 -18.75
C PRO A 112 -29.97 -33.91 -19.73
N ALA A 113 -30.88 -33.10 -19.20
CA ALA A 113 -31.69 -32.16 -19.98
C ALA A 113 -30.80 -31.10 -20.65
N ALA A 114 -30.99 -30.91 -21.95
CA ALA A 114 -30.38 -29.83 -22.72
C ALA A 114 -30.86 -28.45 -22.21
N PRO A 115 -30.02 -27.39 -22.32
CA PRO A 115 -30.40 -26.06 -21.83
C PRO A 115 -31.43 -25.42 -22.77
N ALA A 116 -32.57 -25.03 -22.21
CA ALA A 116 -33.58 -24.26 -22.93
C ALA A 116 -33.10 -22.83 -23.18
N LYS A 117 -33.02 -22.48 -24.47
CA LYS A 117 -32.67 -21.15 -24.99
C LYS A 117 -33.89 -20.23 -24.87
N GLY A 118 -33.92 -19.36 -23.85
CA GLY A 118 -34.96 -18.34 -23.64
C GLY A 118 -34.40 -16.91 -23.70
N ARG A 119 -35.11 -16.02 -24.40
CA ARG A 119 -34.62 -14.71 -24.88
C ARG A 119 -34.73 -13.59 -23.83
N LYS A 120 -33.57 -13.00 -23.50
CA LYS A 120 -33.27 -11.59 -23.13
C LYS A 120 -33.90 -10.92 -21.86
N PRO A 121 -33.18 -9.92 -21.29
CA PRO A 121 -33.24 -9.52 -19.88
C PRO A 121 -33.87 -8.14 -19.67
N LEU A 122 -34.61 -7.90 -18.58
CA LEU A 122 -35.12 -6.55 -18.28
C LEU A 122 -35.52 -6.27 -16.82
N LEU A 123 -34.89 -6.90 -15.81
CA LEU A 123 -35.28 -6.71 -14.40
C LEU A 123 -34.14 -6.38 -13.42
N ILE A 124 -32.94 -6.03 -13.89
CA ILE A 124 -31.85 -5.54 -13.01
C ILE A 124 -31.60 -4.04 -13.18
N VAL A 125 -32.18 -3.40 -14.20
CA VAL A 125 -32.10 -1.94 -14.38
C VAL A 125 -33.10 -1.19 -13.49
N PHE A 126 -34.18 -1.82 -13.03
CA PHE A 126 -35.22 -1.15 -12.24
C PHE A 126 -34.85 -0.95 -10.76
N ALA A 127 -34.00 -1.80 -10.18
CA ALA A 127 -33.61 -1.67 -8.77
C ALA A 127 -32.62 -0.50 -8.53
N ILE A 128 -31.78 -0.18 -9.52
CA ILE A 128 -30.85 0.95 -9.45
C ILE A 128 -31.59 2.27 -9.71
N VAL A 129 -32.56 2.29 -10.64
CA VAL A 129 -33.35 3.50 -10.92
C VAL A 129 -34.25 3.87 -9.72
N VAL A 130 -34.78 2.92 -8.97
CA VAL A 130 -35.65 3.22 -7.80
C VAL A 130 -34.84 3.68 -6.58
N VAL A 131 -33.62 3.17 -6.35
CA VAL A 131 -32.75 3.68 -5.28
C VAL A 131 -32.19 5.06 -5.63
N VAL A 132 -31.85 5.31 -6.90
CA VAL A 132 -31.48 6.65 -7.40
C VAL A 132 -32.67 7.60 -7.38
N ALA A 133 -33.90 7.12 -7.58
CA ALA A 133 -35.10 7.95 -7.49
C ALA A 133 -35.55 8.25 -6.06
N ILE A 134 -35.33 7.35 -5.09
CA ILE A 134 -35.69 7.59 -3.67
C ILE A 134 -34.63 8.45 -2.98
N VAL A 135 -33.34 8.23 -3.25
CA VAL A 135 -32.26 9.14 -2.81
C VAL A 135 -32.32 10.46 -3.59
N GLY A 136 -32.71 10.42 -4.87
CA GLY A 136 -32.95 11.60 -5.70
C GLY A 136 -34.14 12.42 -5.23
N ALA A 137 -35.26 11.81 -4.80
CA ALA A 137 -36.45 12.52 -4.33
C ALA A 137 -36.30 13.10 -2.92
N ALA A 138 -35.55 12.44 -2.02
CA ALA A 138 -35.19 13.01 -0.72
C ALA A 138 -34.11 14.11 -0.82
N GLY A 139 -33.26 14.05 -1.85
CA GLY A 139 -32.32 15.13 -2.19
C GLY A 139 -32.96 16.30 -2.97
N TRP A 140 -34.08 16.08 -3.67
CA TRP A 140 -34.70 17.10 -4.52
C TRP A 140 -35.36 18.23 -3.74
N THR A 141 -35.86 17.96 -2.53
CA THR A 141 -36.56 18.98 -1.72
C THR A 141 -35.62 19.99 -1.05
N PHE A 142 -34.29 19.82 -1.16
CA PHE A 142 -33.30 20.81 -0.73
C PHE A 142 -32.65 21.60 -1.88
N LEU A 143 -32.95 21.26 -3.15
CA LEU A 143 -32.33 21.90 -4.32
C LEU A 143 -33.08 23.15 -4.82
N ASN A 144 -34.09 23.65 -4.10
CA ASN A 144 -34.90 24.78 -4.59
C ASN A 144 -34.99 25.99 -3.65
N THR A 145 -33.99 26.19 -2.78
CA THR A 145 -33.81 27.46 -2.05
C THR A 145 -32.37 27.92 -2.12
N GLY A 146 -32.08 28.85 -3.03
CA GLY A 146 -30.84 29.61 -3.03
C GLY A 146 -30.29 29.81 -4.43
N SER A 147 -30.39 31.03 -4.93
CA SER A 147 -29.62 31.57 -6.05
C SER A 147 -28.20 30.99 -6.04
N SER A 148 -27.71 30.49 -7.18
CA SER A 148 -26.31 30.09 -7.35
C SER A 148 -25.44 31.34 -7.27
N SER A 149 -25.11 31.74 -6.05
CA SER A 149 -24.24 32.85 -5.72
C SER A 149 -22.80 32.43 -6.03
N GLY A 150 -22.15 33.13 -6.97
CA GLY A 150 -20.70 33.01 -7.17
C GLY A 150 -19.93 33.39 -5.90
N PRO A 151 -18.60 33.18 -5.88
CA PRO A 151 -17.77 33.49 -4.72
C PRO A 151 -17.94 34.94 -4.23
N ASP A 152 -18.23 35.87 -5.14
CA ASP A 152 -18.37 37.29 -4.83
C ASP A 152 -19.64 37.62 -4.01
N SER A 153 -20.57 36.68 -3.93
CA SER A 153 -21.83 36.79 -3.18
C SER A 153 -21.85 36.02 -1.86
N ALA A 154 -20.73 35.40 -1.46
CA ALA A 154 -20.61 34.75 -0.16
C ALA A 154 -20.52 35.80 0.97
N ALA A 155 -21.56 35.90 1.81
CA ALA A 155 -21.60 36.88 2.90
C ALA A 155 -20.79 36.42 4.12
N THR A 156 -20.72 35.11 4.34
CA THR A 156 -19.97 34.48 5.44
C THR A 156 -18.93 33.48 4.93
N ALA A 157 -18.04 33.02 5.82
CA ALA A 157 -17.11 31.94 5.51
C ALA A 157 -17.86 30.62 5.22
N GLY A 158 -18.95 30.35 5.95
CA GLY A 158 -19.83 29.21 5.73
C GLY A 158 -20.47 29.22 4.34
N ASP A 159 -20.90 30.39 3.85
CA ASP A 159 -21.44 30.54 2.49
C ASP A 159 -20.40 30.19 1.43
N ALA A 160 -19.14 30.61 1.61
CA ALA A 160 -18.06 30.30 0.68
C ALA A 160 -17.77 28.78 0.62
N VAL A 161 -17.68 28.12 1.79
CA VAL A 161 -17.49 26.66 1.85
C VAL A 161 -18.68 25.91 1.24
N LYS A 162 -19.91 26.34 1.54
CA LYS A 162 -21.11 25.74 0.96
C LYS A 162 -21.13 25.90 -0.56
N GLY A 163 -20.88 27.11 -1.06
CA GLY A 163 -20.83 27.39 -2.50
C GLY A 163 -19.77 26.59 -3.24
N TYR A 164 -18.58 26.43 -2.65
CA TYR A 164 -17.53 25.55 -3.16
C TYR A 164 -18.01 24.10 -3.30
N LEU A 165 -18.60 23.53 -2.24
CA LEU A 165 -19.08 22.14 -2.25
C LEU A 165 -20.25 21.93 -3.22
N GLU A 166 -21.13 22.92 -3.37
CA GLU A 166 -22.20 22.89 -4.35
C GLU A 166 -21.67 22.97 -5.79
N ALA A 167 -20.63 23.77 -6.05
CA ALA A 167 -19.95 23.80 -7.34
C ALA A 167 -19.32 22.44 -7.67
N LEU A 168 -18.64 21.82 -6.69
CA LEU A 168 -18.12 20.46 -6.83
C LEU A 168 -19.25 19.46 -7.17
N SER A 169 -20.35 19.52 -6.43
CA SER A 169 -21.51 18.63 -6.62
C SER A 169 -22.12 18.76 -8.03
N ARG A 170 -22.17 19.98 -8.59
CA ARG A 170 -22.64 20.23 -9.97
C ARG A 170 -21.65 19.83 -11.07
N GLY A 171 -20.43 19.45 -10.73
CA GLY A 171 -19.40 19.15 -11.72
C GLY A 171 -18.81 20.40 -12.40
N ASP A 172 -18.85 21.56 -11.73
CA ASP A 172 -18.33 22.83 -12.24
C ASP A 172 -16.98 23.16 -11.58
N ALA A 173 -15.91 22.77 -12.25
CA ALA A 173 -14.55 22.91 -11.73
C ALA A 173 -14.13 24.38 -11.66
N ASN A 174 -14.52 25.18 -12.65
CA ASN A 174 -14.15 26.60 -12.70
C ASN A 174 -14.83 27.37 -11.57
N ALA A 175 -16.12 27.13 -11.32
CA ALA A 175 -16.82 27.75 -10.18
C ALA A 175 -16.20 27.30 -8.85
N ALA A 176 -15.86 26.01 -8.70
CA ALA A 176 -15.21 25.52 -7.49
C ALA A 176 -13.85 26.19 -7.24
N LEU A 177 -13.00 26.29 -8.27
CA LEU A 177 -11.70 26.98 -8.16
C LEU A 177 -11.83 28.46 -7.86
N ALA A 178 -12.92 29.10 -8.27
CA ALA A 178 -13.17 30.51 -8.01
C ALA A 178 -13.42 30.81 -6.52
N PHE A 179 -13.74 29.82 -5.70
CA PHE A 179 -13.86 29.99 -4.24
C PHE A 179 -12.50 30.02 -3.51
N SER A 180 -11.36 30.02 -4.22
CA SER A 180 -10.04 30.17 -3.62
C SER A 180 -9.15 31.10 -4.44
N ASP A 181 -8.35 31.92 -3.76
CA ASP A 181 -7.33 32.76 -4.39
C ASP A 181 -6.02 32.00 -4.64
N ASP A 182 -5.78 30.89 -3.93
CA ASP A 182 -4.63 30.02 -4.15
C ASP A 182 -4.91 29.10 -5.35
N GLN A 183 -4.46 29.54 -6.52
CA GLN A 183 -4.62 28.77 -7.74
C GLN A 183 -3.56 27.67 -7.83
N PRO A 184 -3.96 26.43 -8.15
CA PRO A 184 -3.04 25.32 -8.24
C PRO A 184 -2.06 25.49 -9.41
N ALA A 185 -0.84 24.95 -9.25
CA ALA A 185 0.22 25.10 -10.25
C ALA A 185 -0.10 24.40 -11.59
N SER A 186 -1.04 23.45 -11.60
CA SER A 186 -1.59 22.85 -12.81
C SER A 186 -3.09 22.58 -12.64
N LYS A 187 -3.83 22.59 -13.76
CA LYS A 187 -5.26 22.26 -13.84
C LYS A 187 -5.55 20.97 -14.62
N ASP A 188 -4.54 20.15 -14.89
CA ASP A 188 -4.66 18.95 -15.75
C ASP A 188 -5.74 17.95 -15.29
N PHE A 189 -6.04 17.94 -13.99
CA PHE A 189 -7.06 17.11 -13.34
C PHE A 189 -8.17 17.93 -12.67
N LEU A 190 -8.19 19.25 -12.86
CA LEU A 190 -9.16 20.17 -12.27
C LEU A 190 -10.08 20.73 -13.36
N THR A 191 -10.78 19.81 -14.03
CA THR A 191 -11.68 20.11 -15.15
C THR A 191 -13.06 19.56 -14.86
N ASP A 192 -14.08 20.13 -15.50
CA ASP A 192 -15.46 19.68 -15.37
C ASP A 192 -15.62 18.19 -15.72
N ASP A 193 -14.91 17.71 -16.74
CA ASP A 193 -14.99 16.31 -17.17
C ASP A 193 -14.45 15.34 -16.12
N ILE A 194 -13.33 15.70 -15.47
CA ILE A 194 -12.77 14.91 -14.37
C ILE A 194 -13.71 14.97 -13.16
N LEU A 195 -14.17 16.16 -12.78
CA LEU A 195 -15.05 16.33 -11.64
C LEU A 195 -16.39 15.59 -11.83
N LYS A 196 -16.95 15.56 -13.05
CA LYS A 196 -18.11 14.73 -13.40
C LYS A 196 -17.83 13.24 -13.27
N GLN A 197 -16.64 12.77 -13.66
CA GLN A 197 -16.23 11.37 -13.41
C GLN A 197 -16.18 11.09 -11.90
N GLN A 198 -15.63 12.01 -11.10
CA GLN A 198 -15.60 11.88 -9.64
C GLN A 198 -17.01 11.77 -9.05
N THR A 199 -17.89 12.73 -9.36
CA THR A 199 -19.25 12.79 -8.81
C THR A 199 -20.16 11.68 -9.34
N SER A 200 -19.90 11.13 -10.51
CA SER A 200 -20.61 9.94 -11.02
C SER A 200 -20.33 8.69 -10.17
N LYS A 201 -19.14 8.59 -9.57
CA LYS A 201 -18.74 7.47 -8.71
C LYS A 201 -19.10 7.73 -7.27
N TRP A 202 -18.69 8.89 -6.74
CA TRP A 202 -18.99 9.34 -5.38
C TRP A 202 -19.73 10.67 -5.43
N PRO A 203 -21.07 10.64 -5.53
CA PRO A 203 -21.89 11.86 -5.49
C PRO A 203 -21.62 12.68 -4.23
N ILE A 204 -21.53 14.01 -4.38
CA ILE A 204 -21.33 14.93 -3.26
C ILE A 204 -22.71 15.37 -2.77
N THR A 205 -23.04 14.96 -1.54
CA THR A 205 -24.38 15.13 -0.96
C THR A 205 -24.30 15.50 0.52
N ASN A 206 -25.45 15.86 1.12
CA ASN A 206 -25.56 16.11 2.56
C ASN A 206 -24.56 17.18 3.08
N ILE A 207 -24.41 18.27 2.32
CA ILE A 207 -23.55 19.40 2.69
C ILE A 207 -24.17 20.11 3.90
N ARG A 208 -23.47 20.12 5.02
CA ARG A 208 -23.93 20.74 6.28
C ARG A 208 -22.83 21.59 6.88
N ILE A 209 -23.10 22.88 7.02
CA ILE A 209 -22.27 23.78 7.83
C ILE A 209 -22.72 23.62 9.29
N LEU A 210 -21.84 23.07 10.12
CA LEU A 210 -22.11 22.77 11.53
C LEU A 210 -21.76 23.96 12.43
N SER A 211 -20.71 24.71 12.09
CA SER A 211 -20.38 25.98 12.71
C SER A 211 -19.60 26.89 11.78
N ASP A 212 -19.70 28.21 12.01
CA ASP A 212 -19.02 29.25 11.25
C ASP A 212 -18.54 30.34 12.22
N SER A 213 -17.23 30.45 12.39
CA SER A 213 -16.63 31.43 13.31
C SER A 213 -16.50 32.84 12.72
N SER A 214 -16.87 33.06 11.45
CA SER A 214 -16.89 34.40 10.84
C SER A 214 -18.10 35.24 11.26
N ALA A 215 -19.16 34.58 11.74
CA ALA A 215 -20.40 35.21 12.21
C ALA A 215 -20.36 35.63 13.69
N SER A 216 -19.37 35.19 14.47
CA SER A 216 -19.20 35.61 15.86
C SER A 216 -18.43 36.94 15.92
N GLY A 217 -19.02 37.95 16.55
CA GLY A 217 -18.62 39.38 16.51
C GLY A 217 -17.22 39.76 17.02
N GLY A 218 -16.31 38.81 17.22
CA GLY A 218 -14.89 39.03 17.50
C GLY A 218 -13.93 38.68 16.35
N ASN A 219 -14.31 37.78 15.43
CA ASN A 219 -13.40 37.28 14.36
C ASN A 219 -13.50 38.04 13.03
N SER A 220 -14.53 38.85 12.83
CA SER A 220 -14.61 39.76 11.66
C SER A 220 -13.46 40.80 11.64
N ALA A 221 -12.80 41.04 12.78
CA ALA A 221 -11.65 41.96 12.88
C ALA A 221 -10.33 41.38 12.33
N ILE A 222 -10.21 40.06 12.16
CA ILE A 222 -8.96 39.40 11.75
C ILE A 222 -8.98 38.81 10.33
N SER A 223 -10.07 38.97 9.56
CA SER A 223 -10.18 38.48 8.17
C SER A 223 -9.92 36.97 8.00
N PHE A 224 -10.14 36.17 9.05
CA PHE A 224 -10.03 34.70 9.05
C PHE A 224 -11.25 34.08 9.72
N GLY A 225 -11.71 32.95 9.17
CA GLY A 225 -12.83 32.15 9.66
C GLY A 225 -12.48 30.66 9.66
N GLN A 226 -13.09 29.92 10.58
CA GLN A 226 -13.07 28.46 10.64
C GLN A 226 -14.49 27.97 10.43
N VAL A 227 -14.65 27.04 9.50
CA VAL A 227 -15.94 26.47 9.14
C VAL A 227 -15.91 24.98 9.40
N HIS A 228 -16.69 24.53 10.39
CA HIS A 228 -16.89 23.11 10.63
C HIS A 228 -17.94 22.61 9.63
N VAL A 229 -17.53 21.71 8.74
CA VAL A 229 -18.39 21.18 7.68
C VAL A 229 -18.42 19.66 7.71
N ALA A 230 -19.62 19.12 7.51
CA ALA A 230 -19.84 17.71 7.24
C ALA A 230 -20.47 17.53 5.86
N VAL A 231 -19.92 16.63 5.05
CA VAL A 231 -20.39 16.33 3.68
C VAL A 231 -20.14 14.87 3.35
N ASN A 232 -20.97 14.29 2.48
CA ASN A 232 -20.80 12.93 1.99
C ASN A 232 -20.19 12.93 0.58
N PHE A 233 -19.17 12.11 0.37
CA PHE A 233 -18.62 11.73 -0.93
C PHE A 233 -18.94 10.26 -1.17
N GLY A 234 -20.04 9.98 -1.89
CA GLY A 234 -20.56 8.62 -2.00
C GLY A 234 -20.93 8.06 -0.62
N ASP A 235 -20.32 6.94 -0.25
CA ASP A 235 -20.51 6.29 1.05
C ASP A 235 -19.62 6.85 2.17
N LYS A 236 -18.77 7.86 1.88
CA LYS A 236 -17.76 8.38 2.80
C LYS A 236 -18.19 9.72 3.38
N THR A 237 -18.19 9.82 4.70
CA THR A 237 -18.43 11.08 5.40
C THR A 237 -17.10 11.80 5.61
N SER A 238 -17.01 13.03 5.15
CA SER A 238 -15.95 13.97 5.50
C SER A 238 -16.49 14.95 6.53
N ASP A 239 -15.85 15.03 7.69
CA ASP A 239 -16.19 15.94 8.79
C ASP A 239 -14.89 16.66 9.20
N THR A 240 -14.80 17.97 8.96
CA THR A 240 -13.55 18.71 9.17
C THR A 240 -13.77 20.20 9.36
N ASN A 241 -12.75 20.89 9.87
CA ASN A 241 -12.70 22.35 9.94
C ASN A 241 -11.89 22.88 8.75
N LEU A 242 -12.50 23.75 7.95
CA LEU A 242 -11.84 24.44 6.86
C LEU A 242 -11.51 25.88 7.26
N SER A 243 -10.29 26.30 6.93
CA SER A 243 -9.84 27.67 7.07
C SER A 243 -10.27 28.49 5.85
N VAL A 244 -10.86 29.64 6.11
CA VAL A 244 -11.38 30.56 5.10
C VAL A 244 -10.86 31.95 5.44
N LYS A 245 -10.40 32.69 4.44
CA LYS A 245 -9.88 34.04 4.60
C LYS A 245 -10.78 35.04 3.89
N LYS A 246 -10.93 36.22 4.47
CA LYS A 246 -11.57 37.36 3.80
C LYS A 246 -10.50 38.16 3.05
N GLN A 247 -10.61 38.21 1.73
CA GLN A 247 -9.75 38.98 0.85
C GLN A 247 -10.60 39.81 -0.11
N ASP A 248 -10.25 41.09 -0.28
CA ASP A 248 -10.99 42.04 -1.13
C ASP A 248 -12.50 42.09 -0.82
N SER A 249 -12.85 41.97 0.46
CA SER A 249 -14.23 41.88 0.97
C SER A 249 -14.99 40.57 0.68
N HIS A 250 -14.33 39.57 0.11
CA HIS A 250 -14.92 38.26 -0.22
C HIS A 250 -14.31 37.14 0.63
N TRP A 251 -15.15 36.21 1.09
CA TRP A 251 -14.69 35.01 1.80
C TRP A 251 -14.25 33.93 0.80
N ARG A 252 -13.02 33.42 0.97
CA ARG A 252 -12.42 32.44 0.07
C ARG A 252 -11.66 31.38 0.86
N LEU A 253 -11.70 30.14 0.39
CA LEU A 253 -10.94 29.05 0.96
C LEU A 253 -9.44 29.28 0.75
N ASP A 254 -8.64 28.85 1.73
CA ASP A 254 -7.17 28.87 1.60
C ASP A 254 -6.68 28.09 0.37
N ARG A 255 -7.43 27.06 -0.06
CA ARG A 255 -7.21 26.29 -1.29
C ARG A 255 -8.48 25.59 -1.74
N ALA A 256 -8.66 25.48 -3.06
CA ALA A 256 -9.76 24.74 -3.68
C ALA A 256 -9.33 23.38 -4.25
N ALA A 257 -8.04 23.03 -4.20
CA ALA A 257 -7.51 21.78 -4.71
C ALA A 257 -6.54 21.12 -3.73
N VAL A 258 -6.58 19.79 -3.67
CA VAL A 258 -5.61 18.98 -2.93
C VAL A 258 -4.39 18.76 -3.81
N LYS A 259 -3.21 19.13 -3.31
CA LYS A 259 -1.94 18.76 -3.93
C LYS A 259 -1.62 17.32 -3.55
N LEU A 260 -1.60 16.41 -4.52
CA LEU A 260 -1.11 15.05 -4.38
C LEU A 260 0.40 15.04 -4.63
N GLU A 261 1.16 14.61 -3.63
CA GLU A 261 2.58 14.36 -3.81
C GLU A 261 2.75 13.00 -4.50
N ALA A 262 3.20 13.03 -5.76
CA ALA A 262 3.54 11.82 -6.50
C ALA A 262 5.05 11.51 -6.50
N ASN A 263 5.82 12.19 -5.66
CA ASN A 263 7.26 11.98 -5.54
C ASN A 263 7.59 10.75 -4.67
N SER A 264 8.82 10.27 -4.84
CA SER A 264 9.35 8.98 -4.35
C SER A 264 9.14 8.71 -2.86
N SER A 265 9.03 9.73 -2.02
CA SER A 265 8.98 9.58 -0.56
C SER A 265 7.62 9.09 -0.02
N GLY A 266 6.58 9.03 -0.85
CA GLY A 266 5.23 8.60 -0.45
C GLY A 266 4.54 7.59 -1.37
N ILE A 267 5.19 7.20 -2.47
CA ILE A 267 4.61 6.32 -3.50
C ILE A 267 5.21 4.90 -3.49
N GLY A 268 6.31 4.68 -2.76
CA GLY A 268 6.94 3.38 -2.63
C GLY A 268 7.80 3.01 -3.84
N ASN A 269 7.58 1.83 -4.42
CA ASN A 269 8.42 1.25 -5.47
C ASN A 269 8.44 2.19 -6.67
N GLN A 270 9.59 2.76 -6.99
CA GLN A 270 9.69 3.81 -8.01
C GLN A 270 9.38 3.29 -9.42
N ALA A 271 9.69 2.03 -9.72
CA ALA A 271 9.35 1.44 -11.00
C ALA A 271 7.83 1.24 -11.14
N ALA A 272 7.15 0.87 -10.04
CA ALA A 272 5.70 0.80 -9.98
C ALA A 272 5.06 2.21 -10.06
N ALA A 273 5.65 3.20 -9.39
CA ALA A 273 5.22 4.59 -9.40
C ALA A 273 5.11 5.17 -10.82
N ASN A 274 6.08 4.83 -11.68
CA ASN A 274 6.12 5.29 -13.06
C ASN A 274 4.98 4.72 -13.93
N THR A 275 4.29 3.70 -13.45
CA THR A 275 3.12 3.12 -14.13
C THR A 275 1.80 3.75 -13.68
N LEU A 276 1.81 4.56 -12.62
CA LEU A 276 0.60 5.14 -12.06
C LEU A 276 -0.07 6.09 -13.06
N THR A 277 -1.38 5.95 -13.10
CA THR A 277 -2.27 6.83 -13.82
C THR A 277 -3.31 7.38 -12.86
N LEU A 278 -3.74 8.62 -13.12
CA LEU A 278 -4.85 9.29 -12.47
C LEU A 278 -5.84 9.64 -13.57
N PHE A 279 -7.08 9.14 -13.48
CA PHE A 279 -8.10 9.25 -14.53
C PHE A 279 -7.56 8.91 -15.92
N GLY A 280 -6.80 7.80 -16.01
CA GLY A 280 -6.18 7.31 -17.24
C GLY A 280 -4.96 8.11 -17.74
N LYS A 281 -4.60 9.25 -17.14
CA LYS A 281 -3.40 10.02 -17.52
C LYS A 281 -2.20 9.63 -16.66
N PRO A 282 -1.00 9.45 -17.23
CA PRO A 282 0.21 9.18 -16.45
C PRO A 282 0.57 10.30 -15.47
N LEU A 283 0.98 9.95 -14.25
CA LEU A 283 1.46 10.93 -13.26
C LEU A 283 2.95 11.29 -13.45
N ASN A 284 3.76 10.37 -14.01
CA ASN A 284 5.19 10.56 -14.29
C ASN A 284 6.02 11.12 -13.10
N GLY A 285 5.59 10.86 -11.85
CA GLY A 285 6.25 11.35 -10.64
C GLY A 285 6.05 12.84 -10.34
N ASN A 286 5.20 13.55 -11.10
CA ASN A 286 4.88 14.96 -10.86
C ASN A 286 3.75 15.12 -9.84
N ALA A 287 3.80 16.20 -9.06
CA ALA A 287 2.66 16.56 -8.21
C ALA A 287 1.41 16.78 -9.09
N ALA A 288 0.27 16.26 -8.65
CA ALA A 288 -1.02 16.46 -9.30
C ALA A 288 -1.95 17.23 -8.37
N TYR A 289 -2.87 18.00 -8.94
CA TYR A 289 -3.86 18.74 -8.16
C TYR A 289 -5.24 18.20 -8.49
N VAL A 290 -6.02 17.84 -7.47
CA VAL A 290 -7.33 17.21 -7.62
C VAL A 290 -8.36 17.83 -6.69
N PHE A 291 -9.63 17.74 -7.06
CA PHE A 291 -10.70 18.02 -6.11
C PHE A 291 -10.87 16.85 -5.13
N PRO A 292 -11.30 17.11 -3.88
CA PRO A 292 -11.72 16.08 -2.95
C PRO A 292 -12.80 15.17 -3.53
N GLY A 293 -12.69 13.87 -3.29
CA GLY A 293 -13.66 12.86 -3.73
C GLY A 293 -13.01 11.59 -4.28
N PHE A 294 -13.74 10.91 -5.16
CA PHE A 294 -13.26 9.71 -5.84
C PHE A 294 -12.04 10.04 -6.71
N LEU A 295 -11.01 9.20 -6.68
CA LEU A 295 -9.87 9.30 -7.59
C LEU A 295 -9.70 7.97 -8.34
N ASP A 296 -9.66 8.03 -9.67
CA ASP A 296 -9.38 6.87 -10.50
C ASP A 296 -7.86 6.64 -10.58
N ILE A 297 -7.31 6.04 -9.53
CA ILE A 297 -5.91 5.65 -9.48
C ILE A 297 -5.78 4.24 -10.06
N ALA A 298 -4.97 4.11 -11.10
CA ALA A 298 -4.74 2.84 -11.79
C ALA A 298 -3.28 2.72 -12.24
N SER A 299 -2.94 1.62 -12.93
CA SER A 299 -1.65 1.41 -13.57
C SER A 299 -1.82 1.23 -15.08
N ASN A 300 -0.91 1.80 -15.87
CA ASN A 300 -0.81 1.53 -17.32
C ASN A 300 -0.03 0.24 -17.64
N ASN A 301 0.48 -0.47 -16.63
CA ASN A 301 1.13 -1.76 -16.81
C ASN A 301 0.12 -2.89 -16.57
N GLN A 302 -0.17 -3.66 -17.62
CA GLN A 302 -1.14 -4.78 -17.60
C GLN A 302 -0.86 -5.88 -16.57
N ASN A 303 0.39 -5.99 -16.10
CA ASN A 303 0.80 -7.02 -15.16
C ASN A 303 0.57 -6.62 -13.70
N ILE A 304 0.24 -5.35 -13.43
CA ILE A 304 0.02 -4.83 -12.08
C ILE A 304 -1.24 -3.98 -11.98
N THR A 305 -1.81 -3.94 -10.78
CA THR A 305 -2.85 -3.00 -10.39
C THR A 305 -2.32 -2.10 -9.28
N ALA A 306 -2.82 -0.86 -9.24
CA ALA A 306 -2.53 0.09 -8.18
C ALA A 306 -3.84 0.51 -7.52
N THR A 307 -3.86 0.58 -6.19
CA THR A 307 -5.02 1.04 -5.41
C THR A 307 -4.56 1.87 -4.22
N THR A 308 -5.36 2.85 -3.79
CA THR A 308 -5.09 3.63 -2.58
C THR A 308 -6.08 3.27 -1.47
N LYS A 309 -5.59 3.22 -0.23
CA LYS A 309 -6.42 2.86 0.93
C LYS A 309 -7.21 4.05 1.48
N ASN A 310 -6.59 5.24 1.44
CA ASN A 310 -7.16 6.43 2.05
C ASN A 310 -7.83 7.29 0.97
N PRO A 311 -9.11 7.64 1.12
CA PRO A 311 -9.77 8.57 0.22
C PRO A 311 -9.19 9.97 0.40
N VAL A 312 -9.18 10.76 -0.67
CA VAL A 312 -8.76 12.17 -0.63
C VAL A 312 -10.01 13.02 -0.41
N LEU A 313 -10.25 13.46 0.83
CA LEU A 313 -11.44 14.22 1.24
C LEU A 313 -11.07 15.66 1.68
N LEU A 314 -11.97 16.36 2.37
CA LEU A 314 -11.78 17.79 2.71
C LEU A 314 -10.67 18.04 3.74
N ASP A 315 -10.35 17.06 4.59
CA ASP A 315 -9.26 17.13 5.56
C ASP A 315 -7.89 17.37 4.89
N GLN A 316 -7.74 16.92 3.65
CA GLN A 316 -6.53 17.15 2.86
C GLN A 316 -6.41 18.59 2.36
N LEU A 317 -7.51 19.37 2.35
CA LEU A 317 -7.46 20.83 2.13
C LEU A 317 -7.04 21.57 3.40
N ALA A 318 -7.40 21.06 4.57
CA ALA A 318 -7.11 21.69 5.87
C ALA A 318 -5.63 21.58 6.28
N THR A 319 -4.87 20.65 5.69
CA THR A 319 -3.47 20.42 6.04
C THR A 319 -2.57 21.48 5.38
N ALA A 320 -2.21 22.53 6.14
CA ALA A 320 -1.32 23.59 5.66
C ALA A 320 0.06 23.02 5.26
N GLY A 321 0.52 23.38 4.06
CA GLY A 321 1.89 23.12 3.58
C GLY A 321 2.26 21.68 3.19
N SER A 322 1.54 20.66 3.64
CA SER A 322 1.83 19.25 3.31
C SER A 322 0.88 18.77 2.22
N GLY A 323 1.40 18.37 1.06
CA GLY A 323 0.58 17.69 0.06
C GLY A 323 0.13 16.31 0.56
N ALA A 324 -1.03 15.85 0.09
CA ALA A 324 -1.57 14.55 0.42
C ALA A 324 -0.69 13.44 -0.17
N SER A 325 -0.33 12.47 0.66
CA SER A 325 0.43 11.29 0.21
C SER A 325 -0.52 10.25 -0.39
N LEU A 326 -0.23 9.81 -1.61
CA LEU A 326 -1.10 8.87 -2.33
C LEU A 326 -1.06 7.45 -1.75
N GLN A 327 0.09 7.02 -1.21
CA GLN A 327 0.32 5.69 -0.62
C GLN A 327 -0.34 4.52 -1.37
N PRO A 328 -0.05 4.34 -2.67
CA PRO A 328 -0.61 3.24 -3.44
C PRO A 328 -0.06 1.89 -2.99
N THR A 329 -0.91 0.88 -3.05
CA THR A 329 -0.54 -0.54 -2.97
C THR A 329 -0.53 -1.11 -4.37
N TYR A 330 0.55 -1.80 -4.73
CA TYR A 330 0.69 -2.48 -6.01
C TYR A 330 0.50 -3.97 -5.85
N THR A 331 -0.29 -4.59 -6.73
CA THR A 331 -0.48 -6.05 -6.74
C THR A 331 -0.35 -6.61 -8.14
N VAL A 332 0.09 -7.86 -8.27
CA VAL A 332 0.14 -8.56 -9.56
C VAL A 332 -1.28 -8.91 -10.01
N THR A 333 -1.60 -8.67 -11.27
CA THR A 333 -2.91 -9.03 -11.84
C THR A 333 -3.11 -10.54 -11.89
N ASP A 334 -4.36 -11.01 -11.82
CA ASP A 334 -4.65 -12.45 -11.90
C ASP A 334 -4.28 -13.05 -13.27
N ALA A 335 -4.36 -12.24 -14.34
CA ALA A 335 -3.85 -12.61 -15.66
C ALA A 335 -2.33 -12.84 -15.64
N ALA A 336 -1.56 -11.93 -15.01
CA ALA A 336 -0.12 -12.09 -14.86
C ALA A 336 0.23 -13.29 -13.96
N LYS A 337 -0.46 -13.48 -12.83
CA LYS A 337 -0.27 -14.68 -11.98
C LYS A 337 -0.50 -15.97 -12.76
N THR A 338 -1.55 -16.02 -13.58
CA THR A 338 -1.86 -17.17 -14.44
C THR A 338 -0.77 -17.41 -15.47
N ALA A 339 -0.29 -16.37 -16.15
CA ALA A 339 0.80 -16.47 -17.12
C ALA A 339 2.13 -16.91 -16.49
N ILE A 340 2.41 -16.47 -15.26
CA ILE A 340 3.58 -16.91 -14.49
C ILE A 340 3.45 -18.39 -14.11
N MET A 341 2.29 -18.81 -13.57
CA MET A 341 2.07 -20.20 -13.18
C MET A 341 2.06 -21.16 -14.38
N ALA A 342 1.66 -20.70 -15.57
CA ALA A 342 1.80 -21.48 -16.80
C ALA A 342 3.27 -21.79 -17.14
N GLN A 343 4.19 -20.87 -16.87
CA GLN A 343 5.63 -21.12 -17.05
C GLN A 343 6.19 -22.07 -15.99
N VAL A 344 5.74 -21.95 -14.74
CA VAL A 344 6.06 -22.94 -13.70
C VAL A 344 5.58 -24.32 -14.13
N LYS A 345 4.36 -24.42 -14.68
CA LYS A 345 3.83 -25.67 -15.20
C LYS A 345 4.70 -26.23 -16.33
N ALA A 346 5.11 -25.40 -17.29
CA ALA A 346 5.97 -25.83 -18.39
C ALA A 346 7.32 -26.39 -17.91
N ILE A 347 7.89 -25.81 -16.85
CA ILE A 347 9.09 -26.35 -16.19
C ILE A 347 8.81 -27.73 -15.59
N THR A 348 7.72 -27.89 -14.85
CA THR A 348 7.39 -29.19 -14.22
C THR A 348 6.94 -30.25 -15.22
N ASP A 349 6.36 -29.84 -16.36
CA ASP A 349 5.98 -30.75 -17.44
C ASP A 349 7.22 -31.43 -18.05
N ALA A 350 8.42 -30.84 -17.93
CA ALA A 350 9.66 -31.51 -18.30
C ALA A 350 9.94 -32.76 -17.44
N CYS A 351 9.53 -32.77 -16.17
CA CYS A 351 9.56 -33.98 -15.34
C CYS A 351 8.52 -34.98 -15.82
N THR A 352 7.29 -34.53 -16.03
CA THR A 352 6.16 -35.38 -16.44
C THR A 352 6.41 -36.07 -17.79
N ASN A 353 7.15 -35.42 -18.69
CA ASN A 353 7.51 -35.96 -20.01
C ASN A 353 8.79 -36.82 -20.00
N SER A 354 9.46 -36.96 -18.85
CA SER A 354 10.65 -37.79 -18.70
C SER A 354 10.30 -39.15 -18.13
N HIS A 355 11.03 -40.18 -18.57
CA HIS A 355 10.99 -41.52 -17.97
C HIS A 355 12.22 -41.85 -17.11
N LEU A 356 13.12 -40.88 -16.93
CA LEU A 356 14.36 -41.06 -16.18
C LEU A 356 14.12 -40.89 -14.68
N ALA A 357 14.90 -41.62 -13.88
CA ALA A 357 14.95 -41.46 -12.42
C ALA A 357 15.55 -40.11 -12.02
N VAL A 358 16.42 -39.56 -12.87
CA VAL A 358 16.96 -38.20 -12.77
C VAL A 358 16.75 -37.51 -14.11
N PRO A 359 15.59 -36.85 -14.33
CA PRO A 359 15.34 -36.09 -15.54
C PRO A 359 16.37 -34.97 -15.75
N PRO A 360 16.66 -34.58 -17.00
CA PRO A 360 17.49 -33.42 -17.27
C PRO A 360 16.77 -32.11 -16.88
N LYS A 361 17.56 -31.04 -16.74
CA LYS A 361 17.05 -29.67 -16.58
C LYS A 361 15.97 -29.35 -17.63
N PRO A 362 14.91 -28.61 -17.27
CA PRO A 362 14.74 -27.84 -16.04
C PRO A 362 14.13 -28.63 -14.86
N CYS A 363 13.93 -29.94 -15.01
CA CYS A 363 13.47 -30.79 -13.92
C CYS A 363 14.63 -31.17 -13.00
N ASP A 364 14.48 -30.93 -11.70
CA ASP A 364 15.48 -31.27 -10.66
C ASP A 364 14.98 -32.31 -9.66
N ALA A 365 13.82 -32.92 -9.92
CA ALA A 365 13.28 -33.97 -9.07
C ALA A 365 14.05 -35.27 -9.28
N VAL A 366 14.15 -36.09 -8.23
CA VAL A 366 14.82 -37.41 -8.29
C VAL A 366 13.89 -38.49 -7.77
N ALA A 367 13.74 -39.59 -8.52
CA ALA A 367 12.95 -40.76 -8.14
C ALA A 367 13.89 -41.88 -7.69
N PHE A 368 14.04 -42.07 -6.36
CA PHE A 368 15.00 -43.02 -5.82
C PHE A 368 14.50 -44.47 -5.81
N GLY A 369 15.35 -45.37 -6.29
CA GLY A 369 15.12 -46.81 -6.20
C GLY A 369 14.13 -47.36 -7.19
N VAL A 370 14.08 -46.74 -8.35
CA VAL A 370 13.38 -47.22 -9.53
C VAL A 370 14.42 -47.38 -10.64
N VAL A 371 14.19 -48.33 -11.54
CA VAL A 371 15.05 -48.54 -12.71
C VAL A 371 14.93 -47.32 -13.63
N ASP A 372 16.08 -46.79 -14.03
CA ASP A 372 16.13 -45.65 -14.95
C ASP A 372 15.44 -45.97 -16.29
N GLY A 373 14.74 -44.99 -16.85
CA GLY A 373 13.93 -45.18 -18.07
C GLY A 373 12.54 -45.81 -17.85
N THR A 374 12.17 -46.16 -16.61
CA THR A 374 10.85 -46.76 -16.29
C THR A 374 9.92 -45.83 -15.51
N VAL A 375 10.36 -44.60 -15.23
CA VAL A 375 9.65 -43.70 -14.32
C VAL A 375 8.44 -43.04 -14.99
N ASN A 376 7.38 -42.84 -14.24
CA ASN A 376 6.21 -42.05 -14.64
C ASN A 376 5.91 -41.03 -13.54
N TRP A 377 6.23 -39.77 -13.80
CA TRP A 377 6.25 -38.70 -12.79
C TRP A 377 4.85 -38.14 -12.44
N GLY A 378 3.86 -38.30 -13.32
CA GLY A 378 2.56 -37.66 -13.15
C GLY A 378 2.63 -36.11 -13.14
N PRO A 379 1.49 -35.42 -13.01
CA PRO A 379 1.47 -33.96 -12.90
C PRO A 379 1.95 -33.50 -11.52
N ALA A 380 2.65 -32.37 -11.48
CA ALA A 380 3.05 -31.74 -10.23
C ALA A 380 1.88 -31.04 -9.52
N ASP A 381 1.81 -31.17 -8.20
CA ASP A 381 1.07 -30.28 -7.31
C ASP A 381 1.87 -28.98 -7.11
N LEU A 382 1.31 -27.88 -7.60
CA LEU A 382 1.89 -26.54 -7.54
C LEU A 382 1.31 -25.67 -6.41
N SER A 383 0.46 -26.22 -5.52
CA SER A 383 -0.23 -25.48 -4.46
C SER A 383 0.71 -24.77 -3.47
N ARG A 384 1.97 -25.21 -3.40
CA ARG A 384 3.01 -24.64 -2.53
C ARG A 384 3.93 -23.67 -3.24
N ILE A 385 3.69 -23.39 -4.53
CA ILE A 385 4.36 -22.34 -5.28
C ILE A 385 3.71 -21.01 -4.96
N LYS A 386 4.52 -20.03 -4.59
CA LYS A 386 4.09 -18.67 -4.29
C LYS A 386 4.70 -17.69 -5.28
N ILE A 387 3.88 -16.72 -5.67
CA ILE A 387 4.34 -15.48 -6.31
C ILE A 387 4.34 -14.44 -5.19
N ASP A 388 5.51 -13.94 -4.84
CA ASP A 388 5.66 -12.96 -3.75
C ASP A 388 4.97 -11.64 -4.12
N ASN A 389 4.62 -10.87 -3.08
CA ASN A 389 4.11 -9.52 -3.28
C ASN A 389 5.17 -8.63 -3.93
N ILE A 390 4.71 -7.60 -4.63
CA ILE A 390 5.59 -6.54 -5.11
C ILE A 390 6.16 -5.84 -3.87
N ASP A 391 7.48 -5.80 -3.76
CA ASP A 391 8.13 -5.04 -2.70
C ASP A 391 7.99 -3.55 -3.00
N ASN A 392 7.10 -2.92 -2.23
CA ASN A 392 6.77 -1.49 -2.31
C ASN A 392 7.93 -0.59 -1.89
N TYR A 393 9.07 -1.11 -1.44
CA TYR A 393 10.24 -0.32 -1.05
C TYR A 393 11.49 -0.72 -1.83
N SER A 394 11.39 -1.69 -2.74
CA SER A 394 12.53 -2.14 -3.52
C SER A 394 12.99 -1.08 -4.52
N SER A 395 14.29 -0.85 -4.56
CA SER A 395 14.96 -0.14 -5.64
C SER A 395 15.35 -1.07 -6.81
N ALA A 396 15.13 -2.38 -6.68
CA ALA A 396 15.54 -3.39 -7.67
C ALA A 396 14.61 -3.51 -8.89
N GLY A 397 13.71 -2.54 -9.09
CA GLY A 397 12.77 -2.50 -10.20
C GLY A 397 11.42 -3.17 -9.89
N LEU A 398 10.64 -3.43 -10.94
CA LEU A 398 9.31 -4.03 -10.84
C LEU A 398 9.39 -5.53 -11.12
N THR A 399 9.88 -6.28 -10.14
CA THR A 399 10.06 -7.74 -10.22
C THR A 399 9.32 -8.45 -9.10
N VAL A 400 8.88 -9.69 -9.36
CA VAL A 400 8.35 -10.58 -8.33
C VAL A 400 9.13 -11.88 -8.29
N ARG A 401 9.30 -12.41 -7.09
CA ARG A 401 9.91 -13.71 -6.88
C ARG A 401 8.85 -14.80 -6.97
N VAL A 402 9.19 -15.88 -7.66
CA VAL A 402 8.36 -17.08 -7.73
C VAL A 402 9.14 -18.18 -7.04
N SER A 403 8.60 -18.71 -5.94
CA SER A 403 9.29 -19.76 -5.21
C SER A 403 8.39 -20.72 -4.47
N GLY A 404 8.87 -21.96 -4.30
CA GLY A 404 8.16 -22.99 -3.55
C GLY A 404 8.51 -24.40 -4.03
N GLN A 405 7.93 -25.40 -3.37
CA GLN A 405 8.08 -26.79 -3.79
C GLN A 405 6.96 -27.21 -4.73
N ALA A 406 7.32 -27.83 -5.85
CA ALA A 406 6.42 -28.59 -6.70
C ALA A 406 6.52 -30.07 -6.30
N PHE A 407 5.39 -30.70 -5.98
CA PHE A 407 5.36 -32.10 -5.52
C PHE A 407 4.80 -33.03 -6.58
N PHE A 408 5.50 -34.12 -6.84
CA PHE A 408 5.07 -35.24 -7.64
C PHE A 408 4.67 -36.38 -6.71
N ASN A 409 3.37 -36.69 -6.71
CA ASN A 409 2.79 -37.79 -5.95
C ASN A 409 2.42 -38.93 -6.90
N ASN A 410 2.41 -40.16 -6.37
CA ASN A 410 2.15 -41.36 -7.16
C ASN A 410 3.12 -41.54 -8.34
N VAL A 411 4.39 -41.17 -8.17
CA VAL A 411 5.44 -41.44 -9.16
C VAL A 411 5.66 -42.95 -9.20
N THR A 412 5.55 -43.59 -10.35
CA THR A 412 5.73 -45.05 -10.46
C THR A 412 6.96 -45.42 -11.26
N GLY A 413 7.55 -46.58 -11.00
CA GLY A 413 8.61 -47.16 -11.82
C GLY A 413 8.89 -48.61 -11.42
N THR A 414 9.73 -49.30 -12.18
CA THR A 414 10.16 -50.66 -11.85
C THR A 414 11.08 -50.64 -10.62
N ASP A 415 10.79 -51.43 -9.59
CA ASP A 415 11.59 -51.51 -8.37
C ASP A 415 12.97 -52.09 -8.69
N GLN A 416 14.01 -51.29 -8.41
CA GLN A 416 15.41 -51.67 -8.66
C GLN A 416 15.90 -52.77 -7.71
N TRP A 417 15.31 -52.90 -6.52
CA TRP A 417 15.82 -53.75 -5.44
C TRP A 417 14.96 -54.99 -5.18
N ASN A 418 13.66 -54.95 -5.51
CA ASN A 418 12.72 -56.03 -5.18
C ASN A 418 12.13 -56.71 -6.43
N GLY A 419 12.98 -57.30 -7.27
CA GLY A 419 12.54 -58.26 -8.30
C GLY A 419 11.72 -57.66 -9.45
N GLY A 420 11.79 -56.35 -9.69
CA GLY A 420 11.18 -55.70 -10.86
C GLY A 420 9.68 -55.43 -10.77
N GLY A 421 9.07 -55.51 -9.59
CA GLY A 421 7.68 -55.09 -9.37
C GLY A 421 7.47 -53.59 -9.57
N THR A 422 6.21 -53.11 -9.58
CA THR A 422 5.95 -51.65 -9.61
C THR A 422 6.16 -51.05 -8.23
N LYS A 423 7.03 -50.04 -8.15
CA LYS A 423 7.23 -49.19 -6.98
C LYS A 423 6.48 -47.88 -7.17
N THR A 424 5.81 -47.41 -6.12
CA THR A 424 5.17 -46.08 -6.07
C THR A 424 5.89 -45.21 -5.06
N LEU A 425 6.27 -44.01 -5.49
CA LEU A 425 6.92 -42.99 -4.68
C LEU A 425 5.96 -41.82 -4.50
N ASN A 426 5.95 -41.26 -3.30
CA ASN A 426 5.17 -40.08 -2.97
C ASN A 426 6.08 -38.96 -2.52
N GLN A 427 5.58 -37.72 -2.58
CA GLN A 427 6.28 -36.52 -2.13
C GLN A 427 7.66 -36.32 -2.80
N GLN A 428 7.84 -36.84 -4.01
CA GLN A 428 9.02 -36.45 -4.79
C GLN A 428 8.86 -34.97 -5.12
N SER A 429 9.92 -34.18 -5.07
CA SER A 429 9.76 -32.74 -5.24
C SER A 429 10.93 -32.12 -5.93
N MET A 430 10.67 -30.95 -6.50
CA MET A 430 11.68 -30.00 -6.92
C MET A 430 11.36 -28.64 -6.35
N TYR A 431 12.38 -27.82 -6.12
CA TYR A 431 12.19 -26.44 -5.69
C TYR A 431 12.22 -25.52 -6.89
N ILE A 432 11.17 -24.72 -7.06
CA ILE A 432 11.13 -23.63 -8.03
C ILE A 432 11.66 -22.39 -7.33
N ASN A 433 12.61 -21.73 -7.97
CA ASN A 433 13.16 -20.46 -7.52
C ASN A 433 13.46 -19.61 -8.75
N GLY A 434 12.74 -18.51 -8.91
CA GLY A 434 12.99 -17.59 -10.00
C GLY A 434 12.44 -16.21 -9.75
N SER A 435 12.65 -15.34 -10.73
CA SER A 435 12.10 -13.99 -10.75
C SER A 435 11.44 -13.69 -12.07
N VAL A 436 10.40 -12.87 -12.04
CA VAL A 436 9.69 -12.38 -13.21
C VAL A 436 9.77 -10.87 -13.22
N ASP A 437 10.22 -10.29 -14.33
CA ASP A 437 10.19 -8.86 -14.59
C ASP A 437 8.81 -8.47 -15.13
N LEU A 438 8.04 -7.75 -14.31
CA LEU A 438 6.67 -7.35 -14.63
C LEU A 438 6.61 -6.18 -15.62
N THR A 439 7.76 -5.61 -16.01
CA THR A 439 7.83 -4.62 -17.10
C THR A 439 7.82 -5.25 -18.48
N LYS A 440 8.00 -6.57 -18.58
CA LYS A 440 8.10 -7.29 -19.85
C LYS A 440 6.74 -7.80 -20.34
N THR A 441 6.64 -7.95 -21.65
CA THR A 441 5.51 -8.62 -22.32
C THR A 441 6.07 -9.34 -23.56
N PRO A 442 5.97 -10.68 -23.65
CA PRO A 442 5.39 -11.59 -22.66
C PRO A 442 6.20 -11.65 -21.37
N LEU A 443 5.57 -12.09 -20.26
CA LEU A 443 6.28 -12.36 -19.01
C LEU A 443 7.20 -13.57 -19.18
N THR A 444 8.37 -13.55 -18.54
CA THR A 444 9.31 -14.68 -18.55
C THR A 444 9.78 -14.98 -17.14
N LEU A 445 9.73 -16.26 -16.74
CA LEU A 445 10.27 -16.76 -15.48
C LEU A 445 11.74 -17.12 -15.67
N SER A 446 12.62 -16.31 -15.08
CA SER A 446 14.06 -16.59 -15.02
C SER A 446 14.36 -17.41 -13.77
N GLN A 447 14.64 -18.70 -13.94
CA GLN A 447 15.11 -19.55 -12.82
C GLN A 447 16.51 -19.10 -12.37
N LYS A 448 16.75 -19.17 -11.05
CA LYS A 448 18.05 -18.85 -10.44
C LYS A 448 18.88 -20.09 -10.15
#